data_AF-A0A353Z6A3-F1
#
_entry.id   AF-A0A353Z6A3-F1
#
_cell.length_a   1.000
_cell.length_b   1.000
_cell.length_c   1.000
_cell.angle_alpha   90.00
_cell.angle_beta   90.00
_cell.angle_gamma   90.00
#
_symmetry.space_group_name_H-M   'P 1'
#
loop_
_entity.id
_entity.type
_entity.pdbx_description
1 polymer ?
#
loop_
_entity_poly.entity_id
_entity_poly.type
_entity_poly.pdbx_seq_one_letter_code
_entity_poly.pdbx_strand_id
1 'polypeptide(L)'
;MKIVGWTAVAAALLGVGWWGWQLWGAAAAPPPVERPAEIAYLCTESGELSRGPRQETPALNPKLGRATLVQALYCSRCRGWHRMPPPEVRAQMPGGPVCPKTRAPLVETAPEGAPFEVAR
;
A
#
# COMPACT_ATOMS: atom_id res chain seq x y z
N MET A 1 -24.06 -30.04 63.08
CA MET A 1 -24.29 -30.00 61.62
C MET A 1 -24.65 -28.56 61.25
N LYS A 2 -23.72 -27.81 60.65
CA LYS A 2 -23.88 -26.39 60.25
C LYS A 2 -23.19 -26.20 58.90
N ILE A 3 -23.91 -26.37 57.79
CA ILE A 3 -23.39 -26.08 56.43
C ILE A 3 -24.54 -25.58 55.55
N VAL A 4 -25.17 -24.47 55.92
CA VAL A 4 -26.16 -23.79 55.07
C VAL A 4 -25.95 -22.29 55.28
N GLY A 5 -25.23 -21.63 54.36
CA GLY A 5 -25.06 -20.18 54.47
C GLY A 5 -24.03 -19.55 53.54
N TRP A 6 -23.07 -20.32 52.99
CA TRP A 6 -21.95 -19.75 52.22
C TRP A 6 -22.11 -19.82 50.70
N THR A 7 -23.12 -20.52 50.17
CA THR A 7 -23.30 -20.69 48.72
C THR A 7 -23.96 -19.50 48.03
N ALA A 8 -24.72 -18.68 48.76
CA ALA A 8 -25.47 -17.55 48.15
C ALA A 8 -24.58 -16.34 47.82
N VAL A 9 -23.49 -16.11 48.56
CA VAL A 9 -22.61 -14.94 48.37
C VAL A 9 -21.66 -15.11 47.19
N ALA A 10 -21.21 -16.34 46.91
CA ALA A 10 -20.29 -16.62 45.81
C ALA A 10 -20.92 -16.42 44.42
N ALA A 11 -22.21 -16.71 44.26
CA ALA A 11 -22.91 -16.56 42.98
C ALA A 11 -23.11 -15.08 42.58
N ALA A 12 -23.32 -14.19 43.55
CA ALA A 12 -23.53 -12.77 43.29
C ALA A 12 -22.26 -12.05 42.81
N LEU A 13 -21.07 -12.46 43.29
CA LEU A 13 -19.80 -11.82 42.91
C LEU A 13 -19.33 -12.23 41.50
N LEU A 14 -19.67 -13.44 41.03
CA LEU A 14 -19.32 -13.90 39.69
C LEU A 14 -20.19 -13.26 38.59
N GLY A 15 -21.45 -12.92 38.89
CA GLY A 15 -22.35 -12.26 37.94
C GLY A 15 -21.93 -10.81 37.60
N VAL A 16 -21.47 -10.05 38.60
CA VAL A 16 -21.08 -8.64 38.42
C VAL A 16 -19.74 -8.51 37.69
N GLY A 17 -18.80 -9.44 37.93
CA GLY A 17 -17.52 -9.47 37.21
C GLY A 17 -17.68 -9.72 35.71
N TRP A 18 -18.63 -10.56 35.30
CA TRP A 18 -18.89 -10.86 33.89
C TRP A 18 -19.56 -9.67 33.16
N TRP A 19 -20.52 -9.01 33.80
CA TRP A 19 -21.21 -7.85 33.22
C TRP A 19 -20.30 -6.62 33.13
N GLY A 20 -19.44 -6.39 34.13
CA GLY A 20 -18.46 -5.30 34.11
C GLY A 20 -17.45 -5.44 32.96
N TRP A 21 -17.04 -6.67 32.63
CA TRP A 21 -16.08 -6.89 31.55
C TRP A 21 -16.69 -6.64 30.15
N GLN A 22 -17.98 -6.94 29.96
CA GLN A 22 -18.65 -6.67 28.68
C GLN A 22 -18.94 -5.18 28.46
N LEU A 23 -19.19 -4.41 29.53
CA LEU A 23 -19.52 -2.99 29.39
C LEU A 23 -18.30 -2.07 29.30
N TRP A 24 -17.13 -2.47 29.82
CA TRP A 24 -15.90 -1.65 29.78
C TRP A 24 -14.74 -2.26 28.99
N GLY A 25 -14.80 -3.52 28.58
CA GLY A 25 -13.67 -4.23 27.95
C GLY A 25 -13.51 -4.05 26.44
N ALA A 26 -14.44 -3.37 25.76
CA ALA A 26 -14.30 -3.09 24.33
C ALA A 26 -13.34 -1.90 24.12
N ALA A 27 -12.04 -2.15 24.31
CA ALA A 27 -11.02 -1.26 23.77
C ALA A 27 -11.29 -1.13 22.27
N ALA A 28 -11.62 0.09 21.82
CA ALA A 28 -11.84 0.38 20.42
C ALA A 28 -10.63 -0.14 19.62
N ALA A 29 -10.88 -0.98 18.63
CA ALA A 29 -9.82 -1.44 17.73
C ALA A 29 -9.08 -0.19 17.20
N PRO A 30 -7.74 -0.17 17.22
CA PRO A 30 -7.01 0.97 16.67
C PRO A 30 -7.46 1.17 15.22
N PRO A 31 -7.61 2.42 14.76
CA PRO A 31 -8.01 2.68 13.39
C PRO A 31 -7.06 1.96 12.43
N PRO A 32 -7.55 1.41 11.31
CA PRO A 32 -6.70 0.78 10.31
C PRO A 32 -5.62 1.77 9.89
N VAL A 33 -4.35 1.44 10.10
CA VAL A 33 -3.23 2.23 9.58
C VAL A 33 -3.24 2.08 8.07
N GLU A 34 -3.69 3.11 7.36
CA GLU A 34 -3.66 3.18 5.90
C GLU A 34 -2.21 3.09 5.43
N ARG A 35 -1.81 1.92 4.92
CA ARG A 35 -0.48 1.75 4.32
C ARG A 35 -0.49 2.43 2.95
N PRO A 36 0.50 3.29 2.64
CA PRO A 36 0.61 3.88 1.33
C PRO A 36 0.62 2.79 0.26
N ALA A 37 -0.12 3.00 -0.82
CA ALA A 37 -0.11 2.07 -1.95
C ALA A 37 1.33 1.89 -2.47
N GLU A 38 1.76 0.65 -2.60
CA GLU A 38 3.08 0.31 -3.13
C GLU A 38 3.07 0.45 -4.66
N ILE A 39 4.04 1.16 -5.22
CA ILE A 39 4.16 1.41 -6.65
C ILE A 39 5.56 1.07 -7.15
N ALA A 40 5.68 0.88 -8.46
CA ALA A 40 6.97 0.72 -9.11
C ALA A 40 7.60 2.09 -9.39
N TYR A 41 8.90 2.19 -9.15
CA TYR A 41 9.75 3.33 -9.50
C TYR A 41 10.79 2.91 -10.53
N LEU A 42 11.18 3.84 -11.39
CA LEU A 42 12.33 3.74 -12.26
C LEU A 42 13.33 4.83 -11.88
N CYS A 43 14.60 4.47 -11.67
CA CYS A 43 15.66 5.45 -11.57
C CYS A 43 15.98 6.05 -12.95
N THR A 44 15.88 7.36 -13.10
CA THR A 44 16.12 8.05 -14.37
C THR A 44 17.57 7.97 -14.85
N GLU A 45 18.51 7.77 -13.93
CA GLU A 45 19.94 7.69 -14.20
C GLU A 45 20.44 6.26 -14.42
N SER A 46 20.15 5.33 -13.49
CA SER A 46 20.61 3.94 -13.61
C SER A 46 19.71 3.07 -14.49
N GLY A 47 18.46 3.50 -14.71
CA GLY A 47 17.45 2.67 -15.37
C GLY A 47 17.00 1.46 -14.53
N GLU A 48 17.34 1.42 -13.24
CA GLU A 48 16.92 0.32 -12.37
C GLU A 48 15.46 0.50 -11.91
N LEU A 49 14.71 -0.61 -11.84
CA LEU A 49 13.37 -0.65 -11.25
C LEU A 49 13.45 -0.97 -9.76
N SER A 50 12.60 -0.32 -8.97
CA SER A 50 12.40 -0.63 -7.56
C SER A 50 10.93 -0.53 -7.19
N ARG A 51 10.54 -1.09 -6.03
CA ARG A 51 9.20 -0.93 -5.46
C ARG A 51 9.29 -0.22 -4.13
N GLY A 52 8.26 0.53 -3.80
CA GLY A 52 8.16 1.21 -2.53
C GLY A 52 6.84 1.94 -2.36
N PRO A 53 6.62 2.55 -1.18
CA PRO A 53 5.44 3.34 -0.93
C PRO A 53 5.36 4.51 -1.90
N ARG A 54 4.14 4.87 -2.32
CA ARG A 54 3.89 6.08 -3.11
C ARG A 54 4.40 7.32 -2.38
N GLN A 55 5.23 8.08 -3.07
CA GLN A 55 5.86 9.34 -2.65
C GLN A 55 5.78 10.32 -3.81
N GLU A 56 5.98 11.60 -3.53
CA GLU A 56 6.11 12.61 -4.57
C GLU A 56 7.34 12.34 -5.42
N THR A 57 7.18 12.45 -6.75
CA THR A 57 8.25 12.20 -7.70
C THR A 57 8.80 13.51 -8.27
N PRO A 58 10.13 13.65 -8.41
CA PRO A 58 11.15 12.62 -8.21
C PRO A 58 11.41 12.30 -6.73
N ALA A 59 11.38 11.02 -6.37
CA ALA A 59 11.65 10.53 -5.02
C ALA A 59 13.14 10.24 -4.81
N LEU A 60 13.60 10.25 -3.56
CA LEU A 60 14.98 9.97 -3.18
C LEU A 60 15.37 8.54 -3.56
N ASN A 61 16.44 8.39 -4.34
CA ASN A 61 17.05 7.09 -4.57
C ASN A 61 18.01 6.77 -3.40
N PRO A 62 17.75 5.73 -2.58
CA PRO A 62 18.57 5.41 -1.43
C PRO A 62 20.00 4.99 -1.80
N LYS A 63 20.23 4.49 -3.03
CA LYS A 63 21.57 4.10 -3.48
C LYS A 63 22.43 5.29 -3.91
N LEU A 64 21.80 6.35 -4.41
CA LEU A 64 22.50 7.51 -5.01
C LEU A 64 22.44 8.76 -4.12
N GLY A 65 21.57 8.79 -3.11
CA GLY A 65 21.39 9.94 -2.22
C GLY A 65 20.76 11.17 -2.89
N ARG A 66 20.14 11.01 -4.07
CA ARG A 66 19.52 12.09 -4.86
C ARG A 66 18.15 11.70 -5.41
N ALA A 67 17.29 12.71 -5.64
CA ALA A 67 15.92 12.55 -6.12
C ALA A 67 15.89 12.15 -7.61
N THR A 68 15.91 10.85 -7.89
CA THR A 68 16.00 10.29 -9.26
C THR A 68 14.98 9.19 -9.53
N LEU A 69 14.18 8.80 -8.54
CA LEU A 69 13.13 7.80 -8.71
C LEU A 69 11.87 8.46 -9.24
N VAL A 70 11.43 8.08 -10.43
CA VAL A 70 10.14 8.49 -10.99
C VAL A 70 9.20 7.29 -11.03
N GLN A 71 7.89 7.53 -10.98
CA GLN A 71 6.92 6.45 -11.10
C GLN A 71 7.13 5.69 -12.41
N ALA A 72 7.09 4.36 -12.35
CA ALA A 72 7.12 3.50 -13.51
C ALA A 72 5.70 3.03 -13.84
N LEU A 73 5.38 2.97 -15.13
CA LEU A 73 4.12 2.45 -15.63
C LEU A 73 4.36 1.26 -16.55
N TYR A 74 3.52 0.24 -16.42
CA TYR A 74 3.61 -0.99 -17.19
C TYR A 74 2.83 -0.90 -18.51
N CYS A 75 3.42 -1.41 -19.58
CA CYS A 75 2.72 -1.64 -20.85
C CYS A 75 2.38 -3.11 -21.01
N SER A 76 1.09 -3.44 -21.13
CA SER A 76 0.62 -4.82 -21.35
C SER A 76 1.05 -5.42 -22.69
N ARG A 77 1.23 -4.59 -23.74
CA ARG A 77 1.65 -5.05 -25.06
C ARG A 77 3.16 -5.29 -25.17
N CYS A 78 3.97 -4.39 -24.62
CA CYS A 78 5.42 -4.55 -24.60
C CYS A 78 5.90 -5.51 -23.52
N ARG A 79 5.04 -5.81 -22.53
CA ARG A 79 5.39 -6.53 -21.31
C ARG A 79 6.61 -5.93 -20.62
N GLY A 80 6.60 -4.61 -20.41
CA GLY A 80 7.72 -3.90 -19.80
C GLY A 80 7.32 -2.57 -19.18
N TRP A 81 8.20 -2.06 -18.32
CA TRP A 81 7.99 -0.83 -17.57
C TRP A 81 8.59 0.38 -18.29
N HIS A 82 7.88 1.50 -18.23
CA HIS A 82 8.22 2.79 -18.83
C HIS A 82 8.22 3.89 -17.76
N ARG A 83 8.95 4.97 -18.00
CA ARG A 83 8.92 6.17 -17.15
C ARG A 83 7.55 6.84 -17.26
N MET A 84 7.00 7.27 -16.12
CA MET A 84 5.91 8.23 -16.11
C MET A 84 6.37 9.51 -16.81
N PRO A 85 5.62 10.03 -17.79
CA PRO A 85 5.94 11.31 -18.42
C PRO A 85 5.89 12.46 -17.40
N PRO A 86 6.65 13.54 -17.62
CA PRO A 86 6.59 14.75 -16.79
C PRO A 86 5.16 15.34 -16.74
N PRO A 87 4.77 16.02 -15.64
CA PRO A 87 3.42 16.57 -15.47
C PRO A 87 2.95 17.44 -16.65
N GLU A 88 3.83 18.23 -17.24
CA GLU A 88 3.55 19.14 -18.35
C GLU A 88 3.18 18.38 -19.62
N VAL A 89 3.81 17.21 -19.83
CA VAL A 89 3.50 16.32 -20.95
C VAL A 89 2.19 15.59 -20.68
N ARG A 90 1.97 15.09 -19.45
CA ARG A 90 0.72 14.40 -19.09
C ARG A 90 -0.50 15.30 -19.22
N ALA A 91 -0.37 16.59 -18.89
CA ALA A 91 -1.46 17.56 -19.05
C ALA A 91 -1.95 17.68 -20.51
N GLN A 92 -1.09 17.35 -21.48
CA GLN A 92 -1.40 17.35 -22.91
C GLN A 92 -1.95 16.00 -23.41
N MET A 93 -2.08 15.00 -22.51
CA MET A 93 -2.51 13.64 -22.83
C MET A 93 -3.89 13.37 -22.19
N PRO A 94 -5.01 13.78 -22.83
CA PRO A 94 -6.34 13.66 -22.23
C PRO A 94 -6.76 12.21 -21.91
N GLY A 95 -6.22 11.23 -22.64
CA GLY A 95 -6.42 9.80 -22.38
C GLY A 95 -5.40 9.16 -21.42
N GLY A 96 -4.53 9.97 -20.82
CA GLY A 96 -3.43 9.52 -19.97
C GLY A 96 -2.19 9.04 -20.74
N PRO A 97 -1.15 8.58 -20.02
CA PRO A 97 0.10 8.14 -20.60
C PRO A 97 -0.08 6.92 -21.52
N VAL A 98 0.53 6.95 -22.70
CA VAL A 98 0.56 5.84 -23.66
C VAL A 98 1.98 5.37 -23.92
N CYS A 99 2.12 4.08 -24.24
CA CYS A 99 3.39 3.47 -24.57
C CYS A 99 3.95 4.08 -25.87
N PRO A 100 5.22 4.54 -25.90
CA PRO A 100 5.80 5.14 -27.10
C PRO A 100 5.94 4.16 -28.27
N LYS A 101 6.00 2.85 -28.00
CA LYS A 101 6.17 1.80 -29.02
C LYS A 101 4.85 1.32 -29.61
N THR A 102 3.89 0.98 -28.76
CA THR A 102 2.65 0.32 -29.17
C THR A 102 1.43 1.23 -29.12
N ARG A 103 1.58 2.45 -28.60
CA ARG A 103 0.50 3.41 -28.32
C ARG A 103 -0.61 2.88 -27.39
N ALA A 104 -0.36 1.75 -26.72
CA ALA A 104 -1.28 1.20 -25.73
C ALA A 104 -1.27 2.04 -24.44
N PRO A 105 -2.38 2.12 -23.69
CA PRO A 105 -2.41 2.74 -22.38
C PRO A 105 -1.38 2.12 -21.43
N LEU A 106 -0.70 2.96 -20.66
CA LEU A 106 0.19 2.54 -19.59
C LEU A 106 -0.56 2.49 -18.26
N VAL A 107 -0.29 1.47 -17.44
CA VAL A 107 -0.97 1.25 -16.16
C VAL A 107 0.01 1.23 -15.00
N GLU A 108 -0.43 1.61 -13.80
CA GLU A 108 0.45 1.64 -12.62
C GLU A 108 0.82 0.24 -12.11
N THR A 109 -0.12 -0.70 -12.22
CA THR A 109 0.02 -2.07 -11.70
C THR A 109 0.15 -3.04 -12.86
N ALA A 110 1.21 -3.84 -12.85
CA ALA A 110 1.37 -4.95 -13.77
C ALA A 110 0.57 -6.18 -13.31
N PRO A 111 0.11 -7.04 -14.23
CA PRO A 111 -0.53 -8.30 -13.87
C PRO A 111 0.44 -9.22 -13.12
N GLU A 112 -0.10 -10.16 -12.36
CA GLU A 112 0.71 -11.16 -11.67
C GLU A 112 1.58 -11.95 -12.67
N GLY A 113 2.84 -12.22 -12.30
CA GLY A 113 3.81 -12.87 -13.18
C GLY A 113 4.35 -12.01 -14.33
N ALA A 114 4.00 -10.71 -14.39
CA ALA A 114 4.63 -9.80 -15.34
C ALA A 114 6.13 -9.64 -15.05
N PRO A 115 6.97 -9.53 -16.10
CA PRO A 115 8.40 -9.29 -15.91
C PRO A 115 8.62 -7.93 -15.24
N PHE A 116 9.54 -7.89 -14.28
CA PHE A 116 9.95 -6.66 -13.61
C PHE A 116 11.17 -6.05 -14.31
N GLU A 117 11.00 -5.76 -15.60
CA GLU A 117 12.06 -5.30 -16.49
C GLU A 117 11.65 -4.04 -17.25
N VAL A 118 12.64 -3.17 -17.49
CA VAL A 118 12.42 -1.95 -18.27
C VAL A 118 12.22 -2.31 -19.73
N ALA A 119 11.20 -1.71 -20.35
CA ALA A 119 11.01 -1.82 -21.78
C ALA A 119 12.18 -1.13 -22.51
N ARG A 120 13.10 -1.93 -23.06
CA ARG A 120 14.15 -1.50 -23.99
C ARG A 120 13.54 -1.23 -25.34
#